data_AF-A0A529I016-F1
#
_entry.id   AF-A0A529I016-F1
#
_cell.length_a   1.000
_cell.length_b   1.000
_cell.length_c   1.000
_cell.angle_alpha   90.00
_cell.angle_beta   90.00
_cell.angle_gamma   90.00
#
_symmetry.space_group_name_H-M   'P 1'
#
loop_
_entity.id
_entity.type
_entity.pdbx_description
1 polymer ?
#
loop_
_entity_poly.entity_id
_entity_poly.type
_entity_poly.pdbx_seq_one_letter_code
_entity_poly.pdbx_strand_id
1 'polypeptide(L)'
;KDSDFGKPIIAVVNSFTQFVPGHVHLKDLGQLVAREIEKAGGVAKEFNTIAVDDGIAMGHDGMLYSLPSRELIADSVEYMVNAHCADAMVCISNCDKITPGMLMASLRLNIP
;
A
#
# COMPACT_ATOMS: atom_id res chain seq x y z
N LYS A 1 -16.81 14.89 6.71
CA LYS A 1 -18.00 15.61 7.25
C LYS A 1 -17.98 15.45 8.77
N ASP A 2 -18.72 16.26 9.53
CA ASP A 2 -18.69 16.13 11.00
C ASP A 2 -19.10 14.74 11.49
N SER A 3 -19.94 14.04 10.71
CA SER A 3 -20.32 12.64 10.93
C SER A 3 -19.18 11.63 10.86
N ASP A 4 -17.98 12.02 10.42
CA ASP A 4 -16.83 11.13 10.27
C ASP A 4 -15.87 11.18 11.46
N PHE A 5 -16.01 12.18 12.34
CA PHE A 5 -15.22 12.24 13.56
C PHE A 5 -15.55 11.06 14.47
N GLY A 6 -14.50 10.42 15.01
CA GLY A 6 -14.61 9.26 15.91
C GLY A 6 -14.78 7.90 15.19
N LYS A 7 -14.90 7.88 13.86
CA LYS A 7 -14.80 6.64 13.08
C LYS A 7 -13.33 6.22 12.93
N PRO A 8 -13.05 4.91 12.85
CA PRO A 8 -11.69 4.45 12.60
C PRO A 8 -11.23 4.85 11.20
N ILE A 9 -10.02 5.39 11.12
CA ILE A 9 -9.32 5.71 9.88
C ILE A 9 -8.60 4.46 9.40
N ILE A 10 -8.99 3.95 8.24
CA ILE A 10 -8.40 2.76 7.65
C ILE A 10 -7.56 3.18 6.44
N ALA A 11 -6.26 2.92 6.51
CA ALA A 11 -5.35 3.17 5.41
C ALA A 11 -5.49 2.06 4.34
N VAL A 12 -5.79 2.44 3.10
CA VAL A 12 -5.75 1.52 1.96
C VAL A 12 -4.38 1.69 1.30
N VAL A 13 -3.47 0.76 1.59
CA VAL A 13 -2.09 0.81 1.13
C VAL A 13 -2.03 0.14 -0.25
N ASN A 14 -1.89 0.92 -1.30
CA ASN A 14 -1.88 0.42 -2.66
C ASN A 14 -0.48 0.50 -3.29
N SER A 15 -0.22 -0.37 -4.26
CA SER A 15 1.01 -0.37 -5.08
C SER A 15 0.71 -0.07 -6.55
N PHE A 16 -0.40 0.61 -6.83
CA PHE A 16 -0.79 0.99 -8.18
C PHE A 16 0.28 1.88 -8.82
N THR A 17 0.67 1.50 -10.03
CA THR A 17 1.50 2.33 -10.92
C THR A 17 1.23 1.93 -12.36
N GLN A 18 1.40 2.89 -13.28
CA GLN A 18 1.33 2.61 -14.71
C GLN A 18 2.66 2.06 -15.26
N PHE A 19 3.75 2.14 -14.49
CA PHE A 19 5.05 1.58 -14.88
C PHE A 19 5.06 0.04 -14.87
N VAL A 20 4.18 -0.58 -14.09
CA VAL A 20 4.10 -2.04 -13.96
C VAL A 20 2.74 -2.50 -14.48
N PRO A 21 2.65 -3.17 -15.64
CA PRO A 21 1.37 -3.60 -16.23
C PRO A 21 0.52 -4.45 -15.26
N GLY A 22 1.17 -5.30 -14.47
CA GLY A 22 0.53 -6.10 -13.44
C GLY A 22 -0.11 -5.29 -12.31
N HIS A 23 0.14 -3.98 -12.20
CA HIS A 23 -0.36 -3.14 -11.10
C HIS A 23 -1.46 -2.16 -11.54
N VAL A 24 -1.72 -2.01 -12.85
CA VAL A 24 -2.67 -1.01 -13.37
C VAL A 24 -4.09 -1.23 -12.83
N HIS A 25 -4.51 -2.49 -12.74
CA HIS A 25 -5.83 -2.88 -12.26
C HIS A 25 -6.03 -2.61 -10.75
N LEU A 26 -4.95 -2.38 -10.00
CA LEU A 26 -5.03 -2.11 -8.57
C LEU A 26 -5.66 -0.76 -8.26
N LYS A 27 -5.72 0.17 -9.22
CA LYS A 27 -6.45 1.43 -9.07
C LYS A 27 -7.93 1.19 -8.76
N ASP A 28 -8.56 0.32 -9.53
CA ASP A 28 -9.99 0.03 -9.37
C ASP A 28 -10.25 -0.82 -8.12
N LEU A 29 -9.30 -1.71 -7.78
CA LEU A 29 -9.34 -2.50 -6.56
C LEU A 29 -9.22 -1.63 -5.29
N GLY A 30 -8.29 -0.67 -5.27
CA GLY A 30 -8.14 0.28 -4.15
C GLY A 30 -9.41 1.07 -3.89
N GLN A 31 -10.04 1.56 -4.96
CA GLN A 31 -11.32 2.25 -4.87
C GLN A 31 -12.46 1.32 -4.41
N LEU A 32 -12.43 0.04 -4.80
CA LEU A 32 -13.40 -0.95 -4.32
C LEU A 32 -13.24 -1.18 -2.81
N VAL A 33 -12.02 -1.43 -2.34
CA VAL A 33 -11.73 -1.63 -0.91
C VAL A 33 -12.13 -0.39 -0.10
N ALA A 34 -11.80 0.81 -0.56
CA ALA A 34 -12.19 2.06 0.09
C ALA A 34 -13.72 2.17 0.25
N ARG A 35 -14.49 1.86 -0.79
CA ARG A 35 -15.96 1.87 -0.72
C ARG A 35 -16.52 0.87 0.29
N GLU A 36 -15.95 -0.33 0.38
CA GLU A 36 -16.42 -1.34 1.33
C GLU A 36 -16.09 -0.96 2.78
N ILE A 37 -14.93 -0.34 3.03
CA ILE A 37 -14.59 0.24 4.35
C ILE A 37 -15.59 1.32 4.74
N GLU A 38 -15.90 2.24 3.83
CA GLU A 38 -16.87 3.31 4.09
C GLU A 38 -18.28 2.77 4.39
N LYS A 39 -18.70 1.73 3.67
CA LYS A 39 -19.97 1.01 3.95
C LYS A 39 -19.97 0.32 5.31
N ALA A 40 -18.83 -0.20 5.75
CA ALA A 40 -18.65 -0.80 7.07
C ALA A 40 -18.55 0.24 8.21
N GLY A 41 -18.61 1.54 7.89
CA GLY A 41 -18.60 2.63 8.87
C GLY A 41 -17.23 3.17 9.23
N GLY A 42 -16.17 2.79 8.50
CA GLY A 42 -14.84 3.36 8.61
C GLY A 42 -14.62 4.58 7.71
N VAL A 43 -13.49 5.25 7.88
CA VAL A 43 -13.03 6.31 6.97
C VAL A 43 -11.85 5.77 6.18
N ALA A 44 -12.06 5.49 4.89
CA ALA A 44 -11.00 5.03 4.03
C ALA A 44 -10.10 6.18 3.58
N LYS A 45 -8.78 5.94 3.60
CA LYS A 45 -7.76 6.81 3.01
C LYS A 45 -6.78 5.97 2.20
N GLU A 46 -6.91 6.04 0.89
CA GLU A 46 -6.00 5.36 -0.03
C GLU A 46 -4.74 6.20 -0.26
N PHE A 47 -3.58 5.54 -0.23
CA PHE A 47 -2.32 6.09 -0.73
C PHE A 47 -1.53 5.02 -1.47
N ASN A 48 -0.53 5.46 -2.24
CA ASN A 48 0.32 4.55 -2.99
C ASN A 48 1.73 4.51 -2.41
N THR A 49 2.33 3.32 -2.42
CA THR A 49 3.78 3.12 -2.31
C THR A 49 4.37 2.78 -3.68
N ILE A 50 5.70 2.75 -3.78
CA ILE A 50 6.40 2.44 -5.02
C ILE A 50 6.24 0.96 -5.41
N ALA A 51 6.45 0.66 -6.68
CA ALA A 51 6.49 -0.70 -7.20
C ALA A 51 7.60 -0.82 -8.25
N VAL A 52 8.41 -1.88 -8.13
CA VAL A 52 9.44 -2.26 -9.09
C VAL A 52 9.11 -3.68 -9.57
N ASP A 53 9.14 -3.87 -10.88
CA ASP A 53 8.87 -5.16 -11.52
C ASP A 53 10.18 -5.77 -12.05
N ASP A 54 10.55 -6.91 -11.50
CA ASP A 54 11.71 -7.70 -11.94
C ASP A 54 11.56 -8.09 -13.42
N GLY A 55 10.33 -8.35 -13.89
CA GLY A 55 10.04 -8.66 -15.30
C GLY A 55 10.49 -7.56 -16.26
N ILE A 56 10.41 -6.29 -15.83
CA ILE A 56 10.85 -5.13 -16.60
C ILE A 56 12.34 -4.86 -16.34
N ALA A 57 12.79 -5.02 -15.09
CA ALA A 57 14.13 -4.62 -14.69
C ALA A 57 15.24 -5.64 -15.02
N MET A 58 14.86 -6.89 -15.34
CA MET A 58 15.77 -7.97 -15.67
C MET A 58 16.59 -7.64 -16.93
N GLY A 59 17.91 -7.84 -16.84
CA GLY A 59 18.84 -7.71 -17.98
C GLY A 59 19.53 -6.34 -18.11
N HIS A 60 19.32 -5.42 -17.17
CA HIS A 60 20.02 -4.14 -17.11
C HIS A 60 20.17 -3.61 -15.67
N ASP A 61 20.87 -2.49 -15.48
CA ASP A 61 21.22 -1.93 -14.17
C ASP A 61 20.02 -1.62 -13.25
N GLY A 62 18.82 -1.49 -13.80
CA GLY A 62 17.58 -1.37 -13.01
C GLY A 62 17.37 -2.50 -11.99
N MET A 63 17.89 -3.71 -12.25
CA MET A 63 17.76 -4.84 -11.32
C MET A 63 18.43 -4.58 -9.96
N LEU A 64 19.41 -3.66 -9.90
CA LEU A 64 20.06 -3.23 -8.66
C LEU A 64 19.08 -2.56 -7.67
N TYR A 65 17.94 -2.07 -8.16
CA TYR A 65 16.92 -1.39 -7.37
C TYR A 65 15.76 -2.30 -6.93
N SER A 66 15.69 -3.55 -7.43
CA SER A 66 14.60 -4.48 -7.11
C SER A 66 14.58 -4.85 -5.63
N LEU A 67 15.58 -5.56 -5.13
CA LEU A 67 15.58 -6.04 -3.75
C LEU A 67 15.57 -4.90 -2.71
N PRO A 68 16.34 -3.80 -2.87
CA PRO A 68 16.30 -2.67 -1.94
C PRO A 68 14.93 -1.98 -1.88
N SER A 69 14.10 -2.06 -2.93
CA SER A 69 12.76 -1.46 -2.93
C SER A 69 11.86 -2.03 -1.82
N ARG A 70 12.09 -3.27 -1.38
CA ARG A 70 11.34 -3.90 -0.28
C ARG A 70 11.38 -3.06 1.00
N GLU A 71 12.56 -2.57 1.37
CA GLU A 71 12.72 -1.75 2.59
C GLU A 71 12.07 -0.38 2.41
N LEU A 72 12.21 0.24 1.23
CA LEU A 72 11.56 1.51 0.91
C LEU A 72 10.04 1.40 0.97
N ILE A 73 9.47 0.27 0.54
CA ILE A 73 8.04 0.00 0.62
C ILE A 73 7.64 -0.12 2.10
N ALA A 74 8.36 -0.90 2.89
CA ALA A 74 8.07 -1.05 4.32
C ALA A 74 8.10 0.31 5.03
N ASP A 75 9.16 1.08 4.82
CA ASP A 75 9.36 2.41 5.43
C ASP A 75 8.30 3.41 4.95
N SER A 76 7.96 3.39 3.65
CA SER A 76 6.91 4.24 3.07
C SER A 76 5.55 4.00 3.73
N VAL A 77 5.18 2.74 3.96
CA VAL A 77 3.92 2.39 4.63
C VAL A 77 3.96 2.81 6.08
N GLU A 78 5.06 2.49 6.79
CA GLU A 78 5.25 2.84 8.19
C GLU A 78 5.13 4.36 8.43
N TYR A 79 5.74 5.18 7.58
CA TYR A 79 5.68 6.63 7.67
C TYR A 79 4.27 7.16 7.43
N MET A 80 3.59 6.66 6.39
CA MET A 80 2.25 7.11 6.04
C MET A 80 1.24 6.76 7.13
N VAL A 81 1.32 5.55 7.69
CA VAL A 81 0.40 5.10 8.74
C VAL A 81 0.62 5.85 10.04
N ASN A 82 1.87 5.94 10.53
CA ASN A 82 2.17 6.61 11.80
C ASN A 82 1.95 8.12 11.73
N ALA A 83 2.35 8.78 10.63
CA ALA A 83 2.20 10.24 10.52
C ALA A 83 0.73 10.69 10.45
N HIS A 84 -0.15 9.83 9.94
CA HIS A 84 -1.59 10.11 9.84
C HIS A 84 -2.40 9.43 10.94
N CYS A 85 -1.74 8.74 11.88
CA CYS A 85 -2.37 8.00 12.98
C CYS A 85 -3.53 7.11 12.52
N ALA A 86 -3.32 6.32 11.46
CA ALA A 86 -4.36 5.40 10.99
C ALA A 86 -4.57 4.27 12.02
N ASP A 87 -5.83 3.89 12.24
CA ASP A 87 -6.23 2.90 13.24
C ASP A 87 -6.02 1.46 12.77
N ALA A 88 -6.07 1.24 11.46
CA ALA A 88 -5.87 -0.04 10.80
C ALA A 88 -5.47 0.16 9.33
N MET A 89 -5.06 -0.92 8.66
CA MET A 89 -4.71 -0.86 7.24
C MET A 89 -5.06 -2.11 6.43
N VAL A 90 -5.31 -1.90 5.14
CA VAL A 90 -5.49 -2.96 4.14
C VAL A 90 -4.41 -2.82 3.09
N CYS A 91 -3.53 -3.83 3.01
CA CYS A 91 -2.42 -3.86 2.05
C CYS A 91 -2.84 -4.54 0.74
N ILE A 92 -2.92 -3.75 -0.33
CA ILE A 92 -3.15 -4.23 -1.70
C ILE A 92 -1.78 -4.43 -2.36
N SER A 93 -1.27 -5.63 -2.14
CA SER A 93 0.03 -6.02 -2.65
C SER A 93 -0.08 -6.84 -3.93
N ASN A 94 0.91 -6.68 -4.80
CA ASN A 94 1.17 -7.56 -5.93
C ASN A 94 2.69 -7.61 -6.19
N CYS A 95 3.18 -8.64 -6.89
CA CYS A 95 4.59 -8.85 -7.23
C CYS A 95 5.57 -9.06 -6.04
N ASP A 96 6.72 -9.64 -6.39
CA ASP A 96 7.68 -10.27 -5.49
C ASP A 96 8.09 -9.43 -4.27
N LYS A 97 8.67 -8.22 -4.48
CA LYS A 97 9.26 -7.44 -3.37
C LYS A 97 8.24 -6.62 -2.57
N ILE A 98 7.07 -6.39 -3.12
CA ILE A 98 6.05 -5.52 -2.52
C ILE A 98 5.26 -6.28 -1.46
N THR A 99 4.95 -7.56 -1.69
CA THR A 99 4.26 -8.41 -0.68
C THR A 99 5.02 -8.53 0.63
N PRO A 100 6.31 -8.91 0.66
CA PRO A 100 7.08 -8.92 1.88
C PRO A 100 7.32 -7.52 2.45
N GLY A 101 7.48 -6.47 1.62
CA GLY A 101 7.63 -5.09 2.11
C GLY A 101 6.41 -4.59 2.89
N MET A 102 5.21 -4.79 2.34
CA MET A 102 3.97 -4.46 3.04
C MET A 102 3.75 -5.33 4.28
N LEU A 103 4.08 -6.63 4.22
CA LEU A 103 4.00 -7.52 5.37
C LEU A 103 4.95 -7.09 6.50
N MET A 104 6.18 -6.66 6.16
CA MET A 104 7.13 -6.12 7.13
C MET A 104 6.58 -4.87 7.82
N ALA A 105 5.97 -3.93 7.06
CA ALA A 105 5.31 -2.77 7.64
C ALA A 105 4.17 -3.17 8.59
N SER A 106 3.35 -4.14 8.21
CA SER A 106 2.28 -4.68 9.07
C SER A 106 2.80 -5.21 10.40
N LEU A 107 3.90 -5.96 10.37
CA LEU A 107 4.52 -6.46 11.60
C LEU A 107 5.14 -5.35 12.46
N ARG A 108 5.73 -4.32 11.85
CA ARG A 108 6.32 -3.17 12.58
C ARG A 108 5.26 -2.30 13.25
N LEU A 109 4.18 -2.00 12.52
CA LEU A 109 3.10 -1.13 12.99
C LEU A 109 2.21 -1.81 14.02
N ASN A 110 2.00 -3.13 13.88
CA ASN A 110 1.21 -3.93 14.81
C ASN A 110 -0.19 -3.33 15.11
N ILE A 111 -0.82 -2.80 14.05
CA ILE A 111 -2.23 -2.40 14.03
C ILE A 111 -3.01 -3.37 13.15
N PRO A 112 -4.34 -3.48 13.34
CA PRO A 112 -5.19 -4.35 12.52
C PRO A 112 -5.11 -4.08 11.01
#